data_AF-A0A8I5ZTU2-F1
#
_entry.id   AF-A0A8I5ZTU2-F1
#
_cell.length_a   1.000
_cell.length_b   1.000
_cell.length_c   1.000
_cell.angle_alpha   90.00
_cell.angle_beta   90.00
_cell.angle_gamma   90.00
#
_symmetry.space_group_name_H-M   'P 1'
#
loop_
_entity.id
_entity.type
_entity.pdbx_description
1 polymer ?
#
loop_
_entity_poly.entity_id
_entity_poly.type
_entity_poly.pdbx_seq_one_letter_code
_entity_poly.pdbx_strand_id
1 'polypeptide(L)' 'MITSWSDRLQNAAEVPANMDKHALKEYHREAYHRVFVNRSLAMEKIKCFGFNMDYTLAPVPQWLWLDAFC' A
#
# COMPACT_ATOMS: atom_id res chain seq x y z
N MET A 1 16.12 13.38 10.83
CA MET A 1 15.87 12.80 9.49
C MET A 1 14.38 12.68 9.30
N ILE A 2 13.81 13.29 8.26
CA ILE A 2 12.37 13.17 7.96
C ILE A 2 12.20 11.86 7.18
N THR A 3 11.45 10.91 7.73
CA THR A 3 11.12 9.65 7.02
C THR A 3 10.24 9.98 5.82
N SER A 4 10.67 9.59 4.64
CA SER A 4 9.95 9.77 3.37
C SER A 4 8.69 8.89 3.33
N TRP A 5 7.77 9.17 2.39
CA TRP A 5 6.61 8.29 2.21
C TRP A 5 7.04 6.92 1.64
N SER A 6 8.09 6.87 0.83
CA SER A 6 8.64 5.62 0.31
C SER A 6 9.28 4.78 1.41
N ASP A 7 9.93 5.41 2.40
CA ASP A 7 10.49 4.69 3.56
C ASP A 7 9.38 3.98 4.33
N ARG A 8 8.22 4.64 4.49
CA ARG A 8 7.05 4.04 5.17
C ARG A 8 6.49 2.84 4.41
N LEU A 9 6.42 2.92 3.08
CA LEU A 9 5.99 1.79 2.24
C LEU A 9 7.00 0.64 2.29
N GLN A 10 8.29 0.94 2.23
CA GLN A 10 9.36 -0.05 2.30
C GLN A 10 9.35 -0.79 3.64
N ASN A 11 9.24 -0.05 4.76
CA ASN A 11 9.13 -0.65 6.09
C ASN A 11 7.90 -1.57 6.22
N ALA A 12 6.77 -1.21 5.61
CA ALA A 12 5.57 -2.05 5.62
C ALA A 12 5.71 -3.31 4.73
N ALA A 13 6.47 -3.23 3.64
CA ALA A 13 6.72 -4.35 2.73
C ALA A 13 7.67 -5.41 3.32
N GLU A 14 8.56 -5.02 4.24
CA GLU A 14 9.50 -5.92 4.90
C GLU A 14 8.86 -6.78 6.01
N VAL A 15 7.69 -6.38 6.50
CA VAL A 15 6.95 -7.12 7.53
C VAL A 15 6.25 -8.33 6.88
N PRO A 16 6.52 -9.57 7.34
CA PRO A 16 5.86 -10.75 6.78
C PRO A 16 4.35 -10.74 7.10
N ALA A 17 3.54 -11.22 6.15
CA ALA A 17 2.09 -11.25 6.33
C ALA A 17 1.67 -12.28 7.39
N ASN A 18 0.99 -11.82 8.45
CA ASN A 18 0.23 -12.70 9.34
C ASN A 18 -1.21 -12.87 8.82
N MET A 19 -1.51 -14.07 8.33
CA MET A 19 -2.81 -14.42 7.73
C MET A 19 -3.87 -14.87 8.76
N ASP A 20 -3.56 -14.84 10.06
CA ASP A 20 -4.54 -15.07 11.12
C ASP A 20 -5.65 -14.03 11.03
N LYS A 21 -6.92 -14.47 10.98
CA LYS A 21 -8.07 -13.56 10.79
C LYS A 21 -8.15 -12.45 11.83
N HIS A 22 -7.74 -12.73 13.08
CA HIS A 22 -7.69 -11.73 14.14
C HIS A 22 -6.58 -10.69 13.88
N ALA A 23 -5.38 -11.16 13.55
CA ALA A 23 -4.24 -10.29 13.25
C ALA A 23 -4.52 -9.42 12.02
N LEU A 24 -5.09 -9.98 10.95
CA LEU A 24 -5.47 -9.22 9.75
C LEU A 24 -6.52 -8.15 10.03
N LYS A 25 -7.51 -8.47 10.90
CA LYS A 25 -8.53 -7.50 11.32
C LYS A 25 -7.91 -6.37 12.14
N GLU A 26 -6.92 -6.66 12.99
CA GLU A 26 -6.16 -5.64 13.71
C GLU A 26 -5.29 -4.81 12.77
N TYR A 27 -4.56 -5.44 11.86
CA TYR A 27 -3.72 -4.78 10.88
C TYR A 27 -4.49 -3.74 10.06
N HIS A 28 -5.66 -4.11 9.51
CA HIS A 28 -6.52 -3.20 8.76
C HIS A 28 -7.22 -2.13 9.62
N ARG A 29 -7.07 -2.13 10.96
CA ARG A 29 -7.57 -1.03 11.80
C ARG A 29 -6.64 0.15 11.80
N GLU A 30 -5.38 0.05 11.44
CA GLU A 30 -4.50 1.22 11.40
C GLU A 30 -4.72 2.03 10.11
N ALA A 31 -4.69 3.36 10.20
CA ALA A 31 -4.97 4.22 9.04
C ALA A 31 -4.03 3.98 7.84
N TYR A 32 -2.79 3.57 8.12
CA TYR A 32 -1.79 3.26 7.09
C TYR A 32 -2.09 1.97 6.30
N HIS A 33 -2.91 1.08 6.84
CA HIS A 33 -3.26 -0.22 6.24
C HIS A 33 -4.74 -0.31 5.84
N ARG A 34 -5.50 0.78 6.01
CA ARG A 34 -6.92 0.85 5.68
C ARG A 34 -7.14 1.07 4.18
N VAL A 35 -8.13 0.39 3.64
CA VAL A 35 -8.73 0.75 2.35
C VAL A 35 -9.85 1.75 2.59
N PHE A 36 -9.69 2.97 2.07
CA PHE A 36 -10.71 4.00 2.16
C PHE A 36 -11.79 3.82 1.07
N VAL A 37 -13.05 4.03 1.44
CA VAL A 37 -14.20 3.78 0.57
C VAL A 37 -14.96 5.08 0.33
N ASN A 38 -14.97 5.58 -0.90
CA ASN A 38 -15.77 6.76 -1.31
C ASN A 38 -17.19 6.38 -1.75
N ARG A 39 -17.36 5.17 -2.31
CA ARG A 39 -18.65 4.58 -2.72
C ARG A 39 -18.65 3.11 -2.32
N SER A 40 -19.76 2.62 -1.79
CA SER A 40 -19.90 1.22 -1.40
C SER A 40 -19.54 0.27 -2.55
N LEU A 41 -18.69 -0.72 -2.27
CA LEU A 41 -18.21 -1.71 -3.23
C LEU A 41 -18.31 -3.09 -2.59
N ALA A 42 -19.08 -3.99 -3.23
CA ALA A 42 -19.20 -5.38 -2.81
C ALA A 42 -18.14 -6.21 -3.55
N MET A 43 -17.11 -6.64 -2.83
CA MET A 43 -15.97 -7.37 -3.41
C MET A 43 -16.39 -8.64 -4.17
N GLU A 44 -17.47 -9.30 -3.74
CA GLU A 44 -18.05 -10.48 -4.39
C GLU A 44 -18.54 -10.26 -5.83
N LYS A 45 -18.80 -8.99 -6.24
CA LYS A 45 -19.24 -8.64 -7.59
C LYS A 45 -18.08 -8.40 -8.57
N ILE A 46 -16.85 -8.28 -8.08
CA ILE A 46 -15.67 -8.02 -8.90
C ILE A 46 -15.15 -9.34 -9.48
N LYS A 47 -15.15 -9.46 -10.81
CA LYS A 47 -14.65 -10.66 -11.52
C LYS A 47 -13.24 -10.51 -12.08
N CYS A 48 -12.78 -9.28 -12.26
CA CYS A 48 -11.49 -8.95 -12.86
C CYS A 48 -10.75 -7.92 -12.00
N PHE A 49 -9.47 -8.15 -11.77
CA PHE A 49 -8.56 -7.21 -11.11
C PHE A 49 -7.52 -6.75 -12.12
N GLY A 50 -7.52 -5.46 -12.44
CA GLY A 50 -6.53 -4.85 -13.34
C GLY A 50 -5.55 -3.99 -12.56
N PHE A 51 -4.28 -4.05 -12.93
CA PHE A 51 -3.20 -3.30 -12.27
C PHE A 51 -2.42 -2.49 -13.31
N ASN A 52 -2.04 -1.27 -12.95
CA ASN A 52 -1.01 -0.50 -13.67
C ASN A 52 0.37 -0.86 -13.09
N MET A 53 1.45 -0.72 -13.87
CA MET A 53 2.80 -1.02 -13.37
C MET A 53 3.37 0.16 -12.56
N ASP A 54 3.59 1.28 -13.23
CA ASP A 54 4.29 2.44 -12.66
C ASP A 54 3.48 3.08 -11.54
N TYR A 55 4.15 3.34 -10.41
CA TYR A 55 3.59 3.93 -9.18
C TYR A 55 2.53 3.11 -8.45
N THR A 56 2.11 1.98 -9.01
CA THR A 56 1.12 1.07 -8.40
C THR A 56 1.79 -0.23 -7.95
N LEU A 57 2.38 -0.99 -8.88
CA LEU A 57 3.12 -2.22 -8.55
C LEU A 57 4.61 -1.94 -8.32
N ALA A 58 5.16 -0.98 -9.07
CA ALA A 58 6.53 -0.50 -8.94
C ALA A 58 6.53 0.96 -8.47
N PRO A 59 6.32 1.23 -7.17
CA PRO A 59 6.48 2.58 -6.63
C PRO A 59 7.95 3.00 -6.75
N VAL A 60 8.21 4.15 -7.39
CA VAL A 60 9.56 4.71 -7.43
C VAL A 60 9.86 5.34 -6.07
N PRO A 61 10.97 4.96 -5.41
CA PRO A 61 11.39 5.61 -4.16
C PRO A 61 11.52 7.13 -4.31
N GLN A 62 11.22 7.88 -3.25
CA GLN A 62 11.24 9.34 -3.28
C GLN A 62 12.63 9.90 -3.67
N TRP A 63 13.72 9.21 -3.33
CA TRP A 63 15.07 9.63 -3.74
C TRP A 63 15.30 9.53 -5.25
N LEU A 64 14.80 8.48 -5.91
CA LEU A 64 14.92 8.31 -7.36
C LEU A 64 14.16 9.41 -8.12
N TRP A 65 13.03 9.86 -7.58
CA TRP A 65 12.34 11.04 -8.10
C TRP A 65 13.15 12.32 -7.92
N LEU A 66 13.74 12.53 -6.74
CA LEU A 66 14.57 13.71 -6.47
C LEU A 66 15.79 13.75 -7.41
N ASP A 67 16.41 12.61 -7.68
CA ASP A 67 17.55 12.49 -8.60
C ASP A 67 17.16 12.79 -10.06
N ALA A 68 15.91 12.56 -10.46
CA ALA A 68 15.43 12.84 -11.82
C ALA A 68 15.08 14.33 -12.07
N PHE A 69 14.95 15.13 -11.01
CA PHE A 69 14.66 16.57 -11.08
C PHE A 69 15.88 17.46 -10.81
N CYS A 70 17.05 16.89 -10.49
CA CYS A 70 18.32 17.59 -10.40
C CYS A 70 19.07 17.58 -11.73
#